data_AF-X1GC89-F1
#
_entry.id   AF-X1GC89-F1
#
_cell.length_a   1.000
_cell.length_b   1.000
_cell.length_c   1.000
_cell.angle_alpha   90.00
_cell.angle_beta   90.00
_cell.angle_gamma   90.00
#
_symmetry.space_group_name_H-M   'P 1'
#
loop_
_entity.id
_entity.type
_entity.pdbx_description
1 polymer ?
#
loop_
_entity_poly.entity_id
_entity_poly.type
_entity_poly.pdbx_seq_one_letter_code
_entity_poly.pdbx_strand_id
1 'polypeptide(L)'
;FTAGRMAIINNASGIIEQGTNTDTDVADAVTKKHAANADTDLDGTFEATFAKKADKLDVFAATTEAELYTVLSDVDEFIEAGDPIERNYYSALGSDNTYSGNADVDTIVVGEAVAFGDLLYHKWSDHEYYKAQANIYATARCEVIALESKTNGQSCLVLRKGYIRDDNAFAFGAVAVFLNDDTAGTCSSTAPAESGDQIQIVGTAKSADILFFNPSMDVGEI
;
A
#
# COMPACT_ATOMS: atom_id res chain seq x y z
N PHE A 1 31.83 -51.40 18.27
CA PHE A 1 31.47 -52.57 17.46
C PHE A 1 32.68 -53.50 17.41
N THR A 2 32.56 -54.72 17.94
CA THR A 2 33.61 -55.73 17.82
C THR A 2 33.56 -56.28 16.40
N ALA A 3 34.69 -56.31 15.69
CA ALA A 3 34.74 -56.73 14.29
C ALA A 3 34.21 -58.17 14.12
N GLY A 4 33.16 -58.33 13.32
CA GLY A 4 32.69 -59.63 12.87
C GLY A 4 33.57 -60.15 11.73
N ARG A 5 33.74 -61.48 11.64
CA ARG A 5 34.34 -62.13 10.48
C ARG A 5 33.32 -62.19 9.36
N MET A 6 33.69 -61.74 8.16
CA MET A 6 32.86 -61.84 6.96
C MET A 6 33.53 -62.77 5.95
N ALA A 7 32.73 -63.60 5.29
CA ALA A 7 33.20 -64.50 4.24
C ALA A 7 33.08 -63.78 2.90
N ILE A 8 34.20 -63.56 2.21
CA ILE A 8 34.20 -63.01 0.85
C ILE A 8 34.34 -64.18 -0.13
N ILE A 9 33.38 -64.31 -1.05
CA ILE A 9 33.38 -65.36 -2.07
C ILE A 9 33.95 -64.76 -3.35
N ASN A 10 35.15 -65.18 -3.74
CA ASN A 10 35.72 -64.79 -5.03
C ASN A 10 35.13 -65.68 -6.13
N ASN A 11 34.24 -65.12 -6.95
CA ASN A 11 33.54 -65.87 -8.01
C ASN A 11 34.46 -66.39 -9.13
N ALA A 12 35.69 -65.89 -9.25
CA ALA A 12 36.64 -66.36 -10.26
C ALA A 12 37.44 -67.60 -9.82
N SER A 13 37.67 -67.76 -8.51
CA SER A 13 38.46 -68.89 -7.97
C SER A 13 37.62 -69.89 -7.15
N GLY A 14 36.41 -69.52 -6.72
CA GLY A 14 35.55 -70.33 -5.86
C GLY A 14 36.06 -70.46 -4.41
N ILE A 15 37.11 -69.73 -4.04
CA ILE A 15 37.71 -69.75 -2.71
C ILE A 15 36.97 -68.76 -1.80
N ILE A 16 36.66 -69.20 -0.58
CA ILE A 16 36.11 -68.34 0.48
C ILE A 16 37.30 -67.81 1.29
N GLU A 17 37.61 -66.53 1.11
CA GLU A 17 38.64 -65.84 1.89
C GLU A 17 37.98 -65.19 3.12
N GLN A 18 38.64 -65.29 4.28
CA GLN A 18 38.15 -64.65 5.50
C GLN A 18 38.52 -63.17 5.48
N GLY A 19 37.54 -62.32 5.20
CA GLY A 19 37.63 -60.87 5.37
C GLY A 19 37.32 -60.47 6.80
N THR A 20 37.86 -59.32 7.21
CA THR A 20 37.50 -58.68 8.47
C THR A 20 36.73 -57.41 8.16
N ASN A 21 35.77 -56.99 9.00
CA ASN A 21 35.03 -55.72 8.83
C ASN A 21 35.90 -54.45 8.87
N THR A 22 37.21 -54.60 8.90
CA THR A 22 38.21 -53.54 8.73
C THR A 22 38.71 -53.41 7.29
N ASP A 23 38.28 -54.27 6.36
CA ASP A 23 38.50 -54.04 4.93
C ASP A 23 37.86 -52.70 4.55
N THR A 24 38.67 -51.79 4.03
CA THR A 24 38.32 -50.38 3.80
C THR A 24 37.02 -50.25 3.00
N ASP A 25 36.78 -51.14 2.05
CA ASP A 25 35.58 -51.12 1.19
C ASP A 25 34.28 -51.46 1.98
N VAL A 26 34.37 -52.36 2.96
CA VAL A 26 33.22 -52.72 3.83
C VAL A 26 33.07 -51.68 4.94
N ALA A 27 34.18 -51.17 5.47
CA ALA A 27 34.17 -50.06 6.41
C ALA A 27 33.57 -48.81 5.78
N ASP A 28 33.86 -48.50 4.52
CA ASP A 28 33.28 -47.36 3.79
C ASP A 28 31.81 -47.61 3.45
N ALA A 29 31.43 -48.82 3.04
CA ALA A 29 30.03 -49.15 2.77
C ALA A 29 29.14 -49.06 4.04
N VAL A 30 29.67 -49.45 5.20
CA VAL A 30 28.96 -49.40 6.49
C VAL A 30 29.06 -48.03 7.16
N THR A 31 30.15 -47.30 6.92
CA THR A 31 30.42 -45.95 7.49
C THR A 31 30.08 -44.81 6.54
N LYS A 32 29.49 -45.09 5.36
CA LYS A 32 28.61 -44.16 4.60
C LYS A 32 27.32 -43.87 5.39
N LYS A 33 27.49 -43.65 6.69
CA LYS A 33 26.63 -42.87 7.54
C LYS A 33 26.49 -41.55 6.80
N HIS A 34 25.28 -41.26 6.32
CA HIS A 34 24.94 -39.95 5.81
C HIS A 34 25.30 -38.96 6.93
N ALA A 35 26.48 -38.35 6.85
CA ALA A 35 26.77 -37.18 7.66
C ALA A 35 25.72 -36.18 7.21
N ALA A 36 24.88 -35.72 8.14
CA ALA A 36 23.83 -34.77 7.83
C ALA A 36 24.43 -33.66 6.95
N ASN A 37 23.93 -33.54 5.72
CA ASN A 37 24.30 -32.54 4.71
C ASN A 37 25.62 -32.74 3.91
N ALA A 38 26.21 -33.93 3.85
CA ALA A 38 27.35 -34.21 2.93
C ALA A 38 26.98 -35.10 1.73
N ASP A 39 25.70 -35.39 1.55
CA ASP A 39 25.18 -36.29 0.51
C ASP A 39 25.10 -35.55 -0.84
N THR A 40 26.13 -35.68 -1.67
CA THR A 40 26.16 -35.17 -3.05
C THR A 40 25.41 -36.07 -4.03
N ASP A 41 24.81 -37.16 -3.53
CA ASP A 41 24.05 -38.13 -4.30
C ASP A 41 22.60 -37.65 -4.53
N LEU A 42 22.28 -36.45 -4.05
CA LEU A 42 21.15 -35.66 -4.50
C LEU A 42 21.33 -35.43 -6.00
N ASP A 43 20.74 -36.32 -6.79
CA ASP A 43 20.49 -36.16 -8.22
C ASP A 43 20.24 -34.67 -8.49
N GLY A 44 20.98 -34.06 -9.41
CA GLY A 44 20.87 -32.62 -9.70
C GLY A 44 19.44 -32.17 -9.99
N THR A 45 18.54 -33.12 -10.29
CA THR A 45 17.09 -32.93 -10.38
C THR A 45 16.43 -32.55 -9.04
N PHE A 46 16.89 -33.10 -7.91
CA PHE A 46 16.40 -32.81 -6.55
C PHE A 46 16.93 -31.46 -6.02
N GLU A 47 18.21 -31.14 -6.25
CA GLU A 47 18.74 -29.79 -5.97
C GLU A 47 18.07 -28.73 -6.85
N ALA A 48 17.82 -29.01 -8.13
CA ALA A 48 17.09 -28.09 -9.01
C ALA A 48 15.62 -27.92 -8.59
N THR A 49 15.02 -28.92 -7.95
CA THR A 49 13.63 -28.83 -7.47
C THR A 49 13.53 -28.04 -6.16
N PHE A 50 14.50 -28.19 -5.25
CA PHE A 50 14.57 -27.38 -4.03
C PHE A 50 15.04 -25.95 -4.32
N ALA A 51 15.97 -25.73 -5.25
CA ALA A 51 16.39 -24.39 -5.70
C ALA A 51 15.24 -23.66 -6.42
N LYS A 52 14.48 -24.34 -7.29
CA LYS A 52 13.28 -23.74 -7.90
C LYS A 52 12.15 -23.46 -6.90
N LYS A 53 12.11 -24.19 -5.78
CA LYS A 53 11.22 -23.86 -4.66
C LYS A 53 11.80 -22.77 -3.75
N ALA A 54 13.12 -22.67 -3.61
CA ALA A 54 13.83 -21.65 -2.85
C ALA A 54 13.80 -20.28 -3.54
N ASP A 55 13.86 -20.22 -4.87
CA ASP A 55 13.56 -19.01 -5.66
C ASP A 55 12.13 -18.51 -5.42
N LYS A 56 11.21 -19.39 -4.99
CA LYS A 56 9.86 -19.03 -4.52
C LYS A 56 9.73 -18.92 -3.00
N LEU A 57 10.77 -19.32 -2.26
CA LEU A 57 10.86 -19.27 -0.79
C LEU A 57 11.76 -18.12 -0.32
N ASP A 58 12.34 -17.33 -1.21
CA ASP A 58 12.90 -16.00 -0.89
C ASP A 58 11.80 -15.07 -0.34
N VAL A 59 10.54 -15.39 -0.63
CA VAL A 59 9.34 -14.79 -0.04
C VAL A 59 9.26 -14.97 1.50
N PHE A 60 10.01 -15.90 2.09
CA PHE A 60 10.05 -16.11 3.55
C PHE A 60 11.43 -15.84 4.19
N ALA A 61 12.39 -15.29 3.44
CA ALA A 61 13.76 -15.07 3.92
C ALA A 61 14.00 -13.66 4.52
N ALA A 62 12.95 -12.84 4.66
CA ALA A 62 13.08 -11.51 5.26
C ALA A 62 13.67 -11.62 6.69
N THR A 63 14.87 -11.08 6.89
CA THR A 63 15.54 -11.03 8.20
C THR A 63 15.39 -9.68 8.86
N THR A 64 14.85 -8.71 8.12
CA THR A 64 14.61 -7.33 8.55
C THR A 64 13.21 -6.87 8.16
N GLU A 65 12.66 -5.89 8.87
CA GLU A 65 11.36 -5.28 8.55
C GLU A 65 11.33 -4.65 7.16
N ALA A 66 12.46 -4.13 6.67
CA ALA A 66 12.56 -3.51 5.34
C ALA A 66 12.47 -4.55 4.20
N GLU A 67 13.08 -5.72 4.37
CA GLU A 67 12.98 -6.82 3.39
C GLU A 67 11.56 -7.40 3.38
N LEU A 68 10.92 -7.49 4.55
CA LEU A 68 9.53 -7.94 4.67
C LEU A 68 8.58 -6.97 3.94
N TYR A 69 8.84 -5.67 4.03
CA TYR A 69 8.04 -4.64 3.35
C TYR A 69 8.14 -4.75 1.83
N THR A 70 9.33 -4.97 1.28
CA THR A 70 9.55 -5.15 -0.18
C THR A 70 8.85 -6.40 -0.71
N VAL A 71 8.90 -7.50 0.05
CA VAL A 71 8.23 -8.75 -0.34
C VAL A 71 6.71 -8.59 -0.29
N LEU A 72 6.18 -7.86 0.71
CA LEU A 72 4.75 -7.59 0.83
C LEU A 72 4.25 -6.55 -0.19
N SER A 73 5.07 -5.59 -0.60
CA SER A 73 4.68 -4.61 -1.62
C SER A 73 4.49 -5.25 -3.00
N ASP A 74 5.24 -6.32 -3.30
CA ASP A 74 5.05 -7.10 -4.54
C ASP A 74 3.80 -8.00 -4.45
N VAL A 75 3.34 -8.35 -3.24
CA VAL A 75 2.08 -9.08 -3.03
C VAL A 75 0.88 -8.15 -3.20
N ASP A 76 0.98 -6.87 -2.87
CA ASP A 76 -0.07 -5.88 -3.15
C ASP A 76 -0.39 -5.77 -4.66
N GLU A 77 0.59 -6.02 -5.54
CA GLU A 77 0.38 -6.10 -7.00
C GLU A 77 -0.33 -7.39 -7.44
N PHE A 78 -0.26 -8.47 -6.64
CA PHE A 78 -0.94 -9.75 -6.93
C PHE A 78 -2.36 -9.84 -6.32
N ILE A 79 -2.76 -8.87 -5.51
CA ILE A 79 -4.15 -8.71 -5.04
C ILE A 79 -4.92 -7.93 -6.12
N GLU A 80 -5.03 -8.50 -7.31
CA GLU A 80 -6.03 -8.08 -8.29
C GLU A 80 -6.97 -9.25 -8.62
N ALA A 81 -8.28 -8.94 -8.56
CA ALA A 81 -9.42 -9.68 -9.12
C ALA A 81 -10.26 -10.62 -8.21
N GLY A 82 -10.26 -10.48 -6.87
CA GLY A 82 -11.08 -11.37 -6.02
C GLY A 82 -11.80 -10.71 -4.86
N ASP A 83 -11.07 -10.10 -3.94
CA ASP A 83 -11.62 -9.52 -2.72
C ASP A 83 -11.18 -8.06 -2.65
N PRO A 84 -12.10 -7.09 -2.45
CA PRO A 84 -11.68 -5.73 -2.19
C PRO A 84 -10.92 -5.73 -0.86
N ILE A 85 -9.61 -5.48 -0.91
CA ILE A 85 -8.96 -4.81 0.22
C ILE A 85 -9.78 -3.55 0.46
N GLU A 86 -10.61 -3.55 1.50
CA GLU A 86 -11.39 -2.37 1.86
C GLU A 86 -10.39 -1.22 2.00
N ARG A 87 -10.48 -0.21 1.14
CA ARG A 87 -9.69 1.02 1.27
C ARG A 87 -10.03 1.59 2.64
N ASN A 88 -9.18 1.30 3.62
CA ASN A 88 -9.34 1.82 4.96
C ASN A 88 -8.87 3.27 4.93
N TYR A 89 -9.81 4.17 4.64
CA TYR A 89 -9.54 5.59 4.66
C TYR A 89 -9.16 6.06 6.07
N TYR A 90 -9.63 5.38 7.12
CA TYR A 90 -9.44 5.80 8.49
C TYR A 90 -7.98 5.61 8.92
N SER A 91 -7.22 6.70 8.82
CA SER A 91 -5.90 6.85 9.39
C SER A 91 -5.93 7.98 10.40
N ALA A 92 -5.35 7.76 11.58
CA ALA A 92 -5.17 8.83 12.54
C ALA A 92 -4.10 9.79 11.98
N LEU A 93 -4.50 10.99 11.57
CA LEU A 93 -3.59 12.03 11.09
C LEU A 93 -2.91 12.71 12.29
N GLY A 94 -1.62 12.42 12.46
CA GLY A 94 -0.86 12.83 13.64
C GLY A 94 -0.30 14.26 13.59
N SER A 95 -0.21 14.87 12.41
CA SER A 95 0.45 16.15 12.21
C SER A 95 -0.32 17.08 11.26
N ASP A 96 -0.03 18.36 11.37
CA ASP A 96 -0.56 19.42 10.51
C ASP A 96 -0.23 19.19 9.03
N ASN A 97 -1.09 19.70 8.14
CA ASN A 97 -0.99 19.60 6.68
C ASN A 97 -0.74 18.18 6.16
N THR A 98 -1.51 17.22 6.66
CA THR A 98 -1.42 15.81 6.24
C THR A 98 -2.75 15.25 5.74
N TYR A 99 -2.67 14.13 5.04
CA TYR A 99 -3.81 13.40 4.53
C TYR A 99 -3.59 11.88 4.64
N SER A 100 -4.67 11.10 4.51
CA SER A 100 -4.63 9.65 4.70
C SER A 100 -3.79 8.94 3.65
N GLY A 101 -2.94 7.98 4.05
CA GLY A 101 -2.07 7.23 3.11
C GLY A 101 -2.82 6.44 2.02
N ASN A 102 -4.05 5.97 2.29
CA ASN A 102 -4.91 5.27 1.33
C ASN A 102 -5.99 6.19 0.70
N ALA A 103 -5.73 7.51 0.72
CA ALA A 103 -6.55 8.54 0.09
C ALA A 103 -6.72 8.32 -1.42
N ASP A 104 -7.82 8.87 -1.96
CA ASP A 104 -8.06 8.96 -3.39
C ASP A 104 -7.43 10.27 -3.86
N VAL A 105 -6.23 10.18 -4.41
CA VAL A 105 -5.46 11.35 -4.83
C VAL A 105 -5.31 11.38 -6.34
N ASP A 106 -5.21 12.59 -6.87
CA ASP A 106 -5.07 12.84 -8.30
C ASP A 106 -4.10 14.02 -8.50
N THR A 107 -3.59 14.18 -9.72
CA THR A 107 -2.79 15.34 -10.12
C THR A 107 -3.54 16.14 -11.17
N ILE A 108 -3.83 17.40 -10.85
CA ILE A 108 -4.58 18.31 -11.73
C ILE A 108 -3.79 19.59 -12.00
N VAL A 109 -4.21 20.39 -12.98
CA VAL A 109 -3.63 21.72 -13.24
C VAL A 109 -4.52 22.78 -12.62
N VAL A 110 -3.94 23.69 -11.85
CA VAL A 110 -4.67 24.81 -11.22
C VAL A 110 -4.61 26.05 -12.09
N GLY A 111 -5.72 26.77 -12.20
CA GLY A 111 -5.82 28.01 -12.98
C GLY A 111 -5.62 29.28 -12.16
N GLU A 112 -5.41 29.13 -10.85
CA GLU A 112 -5.13 30.23 -9.93
C GLU A 112 -4.15 29.81 -8.83
N ALA A 113 -3.83 30.74 -7.92
CA ALA A 113 -3.04 30.41 -6.75
C ALA A 113 -3.89 29.64 -5.73
N VAL A 114 -3.40 28.47 -5.31
CA VAL A 114 -4.05 27.61 -4.32
C VAL A 114 -3.07 27.28 -3.20
N ALA A 115 -3.61 26.94 -2.03
CA ALA A 115 -2.90 26.48 -0.86
C ALA A 115 -3.43 25.10 -0.43
N PHE A 116 -2.68 24.42 0.44
CA PHE A 116 -3.16 23.24 1.13
C PHE A 116 -4.54 23.52 1.76
N GLY A 117 -5.49 22.60 1.61
CA GLY A 117 -6.83 22.73 2.17
C GLY A 117 -7.81 23.56 1.32
N ASP A 118 -7.39 24.17 0.22
CA ASP A 118 -8.31 24.88 -0.67
C ASP A 118 -9.24 23.90 -1.42
N LEU A 119 -10.54 24.13 -1.33
CA LEU A 119 -11.60 23.42 -2.07
C LEU A 119 -11.68 23.91 -3.51
N LEU A 120 -11.66 23.01 -4.49
CA LEU A 120 -11.57 23.34 -5.90
C LEU A 120 -12.72 22.73 -6.72
N TYR A 121 -13.14 23.47 -7.75
CA TYR A 121 -14.05 23.01 -8.79
C TYR A 121 -13.33 22.97 -10.15
N HIS A 122 -13.80 22.11 -11.04
CA HIS A 122 -13.30 22.06 -12.41
C HIS A 122 -14.00 23.12 -13.27
N LYS A 123 -13.23 24.07 -13.80
CA LYS A 123 -13.73 25.07 -14.73
C LYS A 123 -13.66 24.53 -16.16
N TRP A 124 -14.81 24.10 -16.68
CA TRP A 124 -14.92 23.44 -17.99
C TRP A 124 -14.30 24.23 -19.16
N SER A 125 -14.37 25.56 -19.14
CA SER A 125 -13.85 26.39 -20.25
C SER A 125 -12.33 26.39 -20.36
N ASP A 126 -11.65 26.26 -19.23
CA ASP A 126 -10.20 26.44 -19.13
C ASP A 126 -9.48 25.10 -18.95
N HIS A 127 -10.23 24.04 -18.62
CA HIS A 127 -9.71 22.69 -18.29
C HIS A 127 -8.75 22.70 -17.09
N GLU A 128 -8.96 23.64 -16.18
CA GLU A 128 -8.16 23.87 -14.98
C GLU A 128 -9.08 23.95 -13.76
N TYR A 129 -8.49 23.77 -12.58
CA TYR A 129 -9.21 23.84 -11.31
C TYR A 129 -9.01 25.22 -10.66
N TYR A 130 -10.11 25.73 -10.13
CA TYR A 130 -10.22 27.03 -9.47
C TYR A 130 -10.88 26.85 -8.10
N LYS A 131 -10.74 27.83 -7.22
CA LYS A 131 -11.32 27.83 -5.88
C LYS A 131 -12.85 27.81 -5.96
N ALA A 132 -13.46 26.84 -5.30
CA ALA A 132 -14.90 26.69 -5.25
C ALA A 132 -15.51 27.70 -4.26
N GLN A 133 -16.72 28.17 -4.54
CA GLN A 133 -17.46 29.09 -3.67
C GLN A 133 -18.96 28.89 -3.84
N ALA A 134 -19.70 28.91 -2.74
CA ALA A 134 -21.13 28.61 -2.71
C ALA A 134 -22.03 29.78 -3.17
N ASN A 135 -21.54 31.00 -3.32
CA ASN A 135 -22.36 32.18 -3.67
C ASN A 135 -22.90 32.20 -5.12
N ILE A 136 -22.45 31.29 -5.99
CA ILE A 136 -22.98 31.17 -7.35
C ILE A 136 -22.89 29.74 -7.87
N TYR A 137 -23.92 29.32 -8.61
CA TYR A 137 -24.03 28.01 -9.23
C TYR A 137 -22.80 27.58 -10.05
N ALA A 138 -22.16 28.53 -10.74
CA ALA A 138 -21.04 28.23 -11.63
C ALA A 138 -19.75 27.81 -10.90
N THR A 139 -19.62 28.14 -9.61
CA THR A 139 -18.41 27.89 -8.80
C THR A 139 -18.65 26.94 -7.62
N ALA A 140 -19.91 26.60 -7.35
CA ALA A 140 -20.29 25.88 -6.13
C ALA A 140 -20.10 24.36 -6.18
N ARG A 141 -19.61 23.81 -7.29
CA ARG A 141 -19.40 22.37 -7.46
C ARG A 141 -17.99 21.96 -7.08
N CYS A 142 -17.70 21.91 -5.78
CA CYS A 142 -16.43 21.38 -5.30
C CYS A 142 -16.29 19.90 -5.64
N GLU A 143 -15.14 19.52 -6.20
CA GLU A 143 -14.83 18.13 -6.58
C GLU A 143 -13.61 17.59 -5.84
N VAL A 144 -12.65 18.47 -5.53
CA VAL A 144 -11.36 18.09 -4.95
C VAL A 144 -10.91 19.12 -3.92
N ILE A 145 -9.96 18.74 -3.06
CA ILE A 145 -9.28 19.64 -2.13
C ILE A 145 -7.77 19.58 -2.37
N ALA A 146 -7.10 20.73 -2.37
CA ALA A 146 -5.67 20.84 -2.63
C ALA A 146 -4.83 20.26 -1.49
N LEU A 147 -3.79 19.50 -1.85
CA LEU A 147 -2.83 18.90 -0.92
C LEU A 147 -1.46 19.60 -0.94
N GLU A 148 -1.34 20.69 -1.70
CA GLU A 148 -0.11 21.45 -1.86
C GLU A 148 -0.43 22.92 -2.20
N SER A 149 0.51 23.83 -1.95
CA SER A 149 0.43 25.19 -2.48
C SER A 149 1.00 25.26 -3.89
N LYS A 150 0.25 25.86 -4.82
CA LYS A 150 0.63 26.03 -6.23
C LYS A 150 0.16 27.38 -6.76
N THR A 151 0.75 27.78 -7.88
CA THR A 151 0.34 28.96 -8.65
C THR A 151 -0.28 28.53 -9.97
N ASN A 152 -0.94 29.47 -10.65
CA ASN A 152 -1.56 29.26 -11.96
C ASN A 152 -0.64 28.49 -12.94
N GLY A 153 -1.21 27.50 -13.62
CA GLY A 153 -0.60 26.65 -14.63
C GLY A 153 0.28 25.53 -14.07
N GLN A 154 0.42 25.40 -12.75
CA GLN A 154 1.21 24.35 -12.13
C GLN A 154 0.36 23.10 -11.85
N SER A 155 1.00 21.93 -11.88
CA SER A 155 0.39 20.69 -11.41
C SER A 155 0.31 20.66 -9.88
N CYS A 156 -0.88 20.37 -9.36
CA CYS A 156 -1.19 20.27 -7.94
C CYS A 156 -1.65 18.85 -7.60
N LEU A 157 -1.10 18.29 -6.53
CA LEU A 157 -1.66 17.10 -5.91
C LEU A 157 -2.98 17.49 -5.21
N VAL A 158 -4.02 16.69 -5.43
CA VAL A 158 -5.35 16.93 -4.86
C VAL A 158 -5.95 15.64 -4.29
N LEU A 159 -6.85 15.80 -3.33
CA LEU A 159 -7.64 14.73 -2.73
C LEU A 159 -9.06 14.76 -3.29
N ARG A 160 -9.52 13.63 -3.83
CA ARG A 160 -10.92 13.37 -4.24
C ARG A 160 -11.75 12.78 -3.10
N LYS A 161 -11.13 11.93 -2.27
CA LYS A 161 -11.79 11.28 -1.14
C LYS A 161 -10.79 10.76 -0.11
N GLY A 162 -11.00 11.05 1.17
CA GLY A 162 -10.16 10.55 2.25
C GLY A 162 -10.16 11.46 3.46
N TYR A 163 -9.21 11.27 4.38
CA TYR A 163 -9.04 12.16 5.52
C TYR A 163 -7.96 13.19 5.22
N ILE A 164 -8.19 14.43 5.65
CA ILE A 164 -7.24 15.53 5.58
C ILE A 164 -7.25 16.28 6.92
N ARG A 165 -6.09 16.78 7.32
CA ARG A 165 -5.85 17.55 8.55
C ARG A 165 -5.14 18.85 8.24
N ASP A 166 -5.65 19.94 8.82
CA ASP A 166 -5.05 21.26 8.82
C ASP A 166 -5.40 21.93 10.15
N ASP A 167 -4.38 22.31 10.93
CA ASP A 167 -4.53 22.85 12.29
C ASP A 167 -4.76 24.38 12.29
N ASN A 168 -4.70 25.03 11.12
CA ASN A 168 -4.75 26.48 10.96
C ASN A 168 -5.95 26.96 10.13
N ALA A 169 -6.25 26.29 9.02
CA ALA A 169 -7.35 26.63 8.13
C ALA A 169 -8.68 25.99 8.55
N PHE A 170 -8.64 24.82 9.21
CA PHE A 170 -9.84 24.16 9.71
C PHE A 170 -10.12 24.55 11.16
N ALA A 171 -11.40 24.72 11.46
CA ALA A 171 -11.91 25.02 12.79
C ALA A 171 -13.36 24.55 12.91
N PHE A 172 -13.61 23.25 12.66
CA PHE A 172 -14.96 22.73 12.53
C PHE A 172 -15.72 22.71 13.87
N GLY A 173 -16.85 23.43 13.92
CA GLY A 173 -17.78 23.42 15.04
C GLY A 173 -18.96 22.43 14.90
N ALA A 174 -19.09 21.77 13.74
CA ALA A 174 -20.21 20.90 13.40
C ALA A 174 -19.75 19.67 12.61
N VAL A 175 -20.58 18.62 12.61
CA VAL A 175 -20.29 17.36 11.92
C VAL A 175 -20.35 17.52 10.40
N ALA A 176 -21.37 18.22 9.89
CA ALA A 176 -21.47 18.51 8.45
C ALA A 176 -20.58 19.71 8.11
N VAL A 177 -19.81 19.58 7.03
CA VAL A 177 -18.96 20.64 6.51
C VAL A 177 -19.46 21.04 5.14
N PHE A 178 -19.72 22.32 4.96
CA PHE A 178 -20.28 22.93 3.77
C PHE A 178 -19.21 23.69 2.98
N LEU A 179 -19.44 23.87 1.69
CA LEU A 179 -18.71 24.86 0.89
C LEU A 179 -19.05 26.26 1.40
N ASN A 180 -18.04 27.11 1.55
CA ASN A 180 -18.21 28.47 2.04
C ASN A 180 -18.73 29.41 0.94
N ASP A 181 -19.70 30.26 1.28
CA ASP A 181 -20.33 31.28 0.45
C ASP A 181 -19.58 32.62 0.49
N ASP A 182 -18.92 32.96 1.60
CA ASP A 182 -18.16 34.20 1.77
C ASP A 182 -16.76 34.15 1.16
N THR A 183 -16.01 33.07 1.40
CA THR A 183 -14.58 32.98 1.05
C THR A 183 -14.29 31.77 0.15
N ALA A 184 -13.93 32.04 -1.11
CA ALA A 184 -13.57 31.02 -2.08
C ALA A 184 -12.45 30.10 -1.59
N GLY A 185 -12.61 28.80 -1.84
CA GLY A 185 -11.66 27.75 -1.47
C GLY A 185 -11.78 27.27 -0.03
N THR A 186 -12.59 27.91 0.81
CA THR A 186 -12.68 27.55 2.23
C THR A 186 -13.91 26.70 2.56
N CYS A 187 -13.82 25.97 3.66
CA CYS A 187 -14.93 25.22 4.24
C CYS A 187 -15.67 26.05 5.30
N SER A 188 -16.93 25.69 5.57
CA SER A 188 -17.74 26.27 6.64
C SER A 188 -18.44 25.17 7.45
N SER A 189 -18.61 25.38 8.75
CA SER A 189 -19.47 24.54 9.61
C SER A 189 -20.94 24.97 9.61
N THR A 190 -21.26 26.05 8.90
CA THR A 190 -22.60 26.63 8.78
C THR A 190 -23.03 26.54 7.32
N ALA A 191 -24.26 26.08 7.08
CA ALA A 191 -24.80 26.06 5.73
C ALA A 191 -25.01 27.51 5.23
N PRO A 192 -24.78 27.78 3.94
CA PRO A 192 -25.19 29.04 3.31
C PRO A 192 -26.68 29.33 3.54
N ALA A 193 -27.04 30.60 3.61
CA ALA A 193 -28.38 31.04 4.01
C ALA A 193 -28.97 32.17 3.17
N GLU A 194 -28.20 32.79 2.27
CA GLU A 194 -28.72 33.82 1.39
C GLU A 194 -29.34 33.21 0.12
N SER A 195 -30.37 33.87 -0.41
CA SER A 195 -31.06 33.37 -1.61
C SER A 195 -30.13 33.41 -2.82
N GLY A 196 -30.09 32.30 -3.56
CA GLY A 196 -29.16 32.11 -4.68
C GLY A 196 -27.85 31.43 -4.29
N ASP A 197 -27.56 31.31 -2.98
CA ASP A 197 -26.44 30.51 -2.50
C ASP A 197 -26.71 29.03 -2.72
N GLN A 198 -25.62 28.29 -2.88
CA GLN A 198 -25.60 26.89 -3.20
C GLN A 198 -25.18 26.08 -1.98
N ILE A 199 -25.97 25.09 -1.61
CA ILE A 199 -25.67 24.19 -0.50
C ILE A 199 -25.01 22.94 -1.06
N GLN A 200 -23.71 22.80 -0.81
CA GLN A 200 -22.96 21.57 -1.03
C GLN A 200 -22.28 21.15 0.28
N ILE A 201 -22.50 19.89 0.68
CA ILE A 201 -21.72 19.25 1.75
C ILE A 201 -20.43 18.72 1.13
N VAL A 202 -19.28 19.15 1.62
CA VAL A 202 -17.95 18.74 1.11
C VAL A 202 -17.36 17.58 1.91
N GLY A 203 -17.89 17.32 3.11
CA GLY A 203 -17.48 16.18 3.90
C GLY A 203 -18.03 16.17 5.32
N THR A 204 -17.39 15.39 6.17
CA THR A 204 -17.76 15.20 7.57
C THR A 204 -16.58 15.44 8.50
N ALA A 205 -16.71 16.38 9.44
CA ALA A 205 -15.69 16.62 10.45
C ALA A 205 -15.59 15.43 11.43
N LYS A 206 -14.37 15.02 11.75
CA LYS A 206 -14.08 14.04 12.82
C LYS A 206 -13.51 14.66 14.08
N SER A 207 -12.89 15.83 13.93
CA SER A 207 -12.44 16.70 15.00
C SER A 207 -12.47 18.14 14.48
N ALA A 208 -12.00 19.11 15.27
CA ALA A 208 -11.92 20.50 14.83
C ALA A 208 -11.01 20.67 13.59
N ASP A 209 -10.01 19.80 13.45
CA ASP A 209 -8.91 19.95 12.49
C ASP A 209 -8.88 18.82 11.45
N ILE A 210 -9.79 17.84 11.54
CA ILE A 210 -9.81 16.66 10.65
C ILE A 210 -11.14 16.56 9.91
N LEU A 211 -11.04 16.56 8.58
CA LEU A 211 -12.15 16.38 7.65
C LEU A 211 -12.07 15.01 6.98
N PHE A 212 -13.16 14.25 7.00
CA PHE A 212 -13.39 13.21 6.00
C PHE A 212 -13.99 13.86 4.76
N PHE A 213 -13.15 14.11 3.75
CA PHE A 213 -13.54 14.71 2.48
C PHE A 213 -14.19 13.65 1.59
N ASN A 214 -15.42 13.93 1.18
CA ASN A 214 -16.21 13.13 0.24
C ASN A 214 -17.36 14.02 -0.23
N PRO A 215 -17.09 14.93 -1.19
CA PRO A 215 -18.06 15.96 -1.57
C PRO A 215 -19.31 15.32 -2.17
N SER A 216 -20.46 15.90 -1.86
CA SER A 216 -21.74 15.55 -2.48
C SER A 216 -21.77 16.09 -3.91
N MET A 217 -22.19 15.28 -4.88
CA MET A 217 -22.42 15.76 -6.26
C MET A 217 -23.78 16.46 -6.41
N ASP A 218 -24.69 16.23 -5.47
CA ASP A 218 -25.93 16.97 -5.37
C ASP A 218 -25.67 18.31 -4.70
N VAL A 219 -26.12 19.38 -5.35
CA VAL A 219 -26.03 20.77 -4.88
C VAL A 219 -27.44 21.33 -4.85
N GLY A 220 -27.86 21.82 -3.68
CA GLY A 220 -29.13 22.54 -3.51
C GLY A 220 -28.95 24.04 -3.66
N GLU A 221 -30.03 24.76 -3.89
CA GLU A 221 -30.07 26.24 -3.83
C GLU A 221 -31.00 26.64 -2.68
N ILE A 222 -30.67 27.75 -2.00
CA ILE A 222 -31.53 28.41 -1.00
C ILE A 222 -32.61 29.24 -1.68
#